data_AF-A0A438C182-F1
#
_entry.id   AF-A0A438C182-F1
#
_cell.length_a   1.000
_cell.length_b   1.000
_cell.length_c   1.000
_cell.angle_alpha   90.00
_cell.angle_beta   90.00
_cell.angle_gamma   90.00
#
_symmetry.space_group_name_H-M   'P 1'
#
loop_
_entity.id
_entity.type
_entity.pdbx_description
1 polymer ?
#
loop_
_entity_poly.entity_id
_entity_poly.type
_entity_poly.pdbx_seq_one_letter_code
_entity_poly.pdbx_strand_id
1 'polypeptide(L)'
;MKMVERNYEPPEDWMEWEKQFYTSYDAFICDAMGLLQSQLMNTRPSLVLGMLAMITLSVPTSAALILGHFVEITKWVFAGIHLN
;
A
#
# COMPACT_ATOMS: atom_id res chain seq x y z
N MET A 1 -31.44 3.07 0.22
CA MET A 1 -31.19 4.45 0.70
C MET A 1 -31.82 5.38 -0.33
N LYS A 2 -32.78 6.23 0.05
CA LYS A 2 -33.35 7.23 -0.87
C LYS A 2 -32.39 8.41 -0.89
N MET A 3 -31.56 8.46 -1.92
CA MET A 3 -30.54 9.49 -2.10
C MET A 3 -31.20 10.71 -2.76
N VAL A 4 -30.92 11.88 -2.19
CA VAL A 4 -31.48 13.17 -2.59
C VAL A 4 -31.02 13.53 -4.02
N GLU A 5 -31.98 13.62 -4.94
CA GLU A 5 -31.82 14.23 -6.26
C GLU A 5 -31.50 15.72 -6.09
N ARG A 6 -30.22 16.07 -5.94
CA ARG A 6 -29.77 17.46 -6.07
C ARG A 6 -28.58 17.50 -7.01
N ASN A 7 -28.88 17.85 -8.26
CA ASN A 7 -27.98 18.11 -9.38
C ASN A 7 -27.08 16.95 -9.78
N TYR A 8 -27.55 16.17 -10.76
CA TYR A 8 -26.79 15.17 -11.51
C TYR A 8 -25.76 15.79 -12.48
N GLU A 9 -25.18 16.93 -12.12
CA GLU A 9 -24.13 17.55 -12.94
C GLU A 9 -22.77 17.17 -12.36
N PRO A 10 -21.92 16.46 -13.13
CA PRO A 10 -20.56 16.22 -12.69
C PRO A 10 -19.81 17.56 -12.58
N PRO A 11 -18.92 17.73 -11.59
CA PRO A 11 -18.15 18.97 -11.45
C PRO A 11 -17.42 19.34 -12.74
N GLU A 12 -17.38 20.63 -13.09
CA GLU A 12 -16.73 21.10 -14.33
C GLU A 12 -15.24 20.72 -14.40
N ASP A 13 -14.59 20.68 -13.23
CA ASP A 13 -13.17 20.38 -13.05
C ASP A 13 -12.79 18.91 -13.28
N TRP A 14 -13.76 18.01 -13.45
CA TRP A 14 -13.50 16.58 -13.69
C TRP A 14 -13.14 16.34 -15.15
N MET A 15 -12.24 15.38 -15.39
CA MET A 15 -11.93 14.96 -16.75
C MET A 15 -13.13 14.24 -17.37
N GLU A 16 -13.30 14.34 -18.69
CA GLU A 16 -14.46 13.79 -19.41
C GLU A 16 -14.69 12.30 -19.15
N TRP A 17 -13.64 11.52 -18.89
CA TRP A 17 -13.79 10.10 -18.52
C TRP A 17 -14.29 9.91 -17.07
N GLU A 18 -13.97 10.80 -16.14
CA GLU A 18 -14.45 10.74 -14.75
C GLU A 18 -15.95 11.07 -14.69
N LYS A 19 -16.38 12.02 -15.52
CA LYS A 19 -17.80 12.39 -15.68
C LYS A 19 -18.66 11.20 -16.12
N GLN A 20 -18.10 10.26 -16.90
CA GLN A 20 -18.81 9.04 -17.34
C GLN A 20 -19.17 8.10 -16.18
N PHE A 21 -18.43 8.15 -15.08
CA PHE A 21 -18.66 7.30 -13.91
C PHE A 21 -19.34 8.03 -12.75
N TYR A 22 -19.61 9.33 -12.87
CA TYR A 22 -20.13 10.16 -11.76
C TYR A 22 -21.40 9.59 -11.12
N THR A 23 -22.34 9.12 -11.93
CA THR A 23 -23.64 8.60 -11.45
C THR A 23 -23.53 7.27 -10.70
N SER A 24 -22.49 6.47 -11.00
CA SER A 24 -22.23 5.17 -10.40
C SER A 24 -21.09 5.20 -9.39
N TYR A 25 -20.37 6.32 -9.27
CA TYR A 25 -19.20 6.49 -8.42
C TYR A 25 -19.53 6.21 -6.96
N ASP A 26 -20.57 6.85 -6.43
CA ASP A 26 -20.98 6.67 -5.03
C ASP A 26 -21.37 5.24 -4.72
N ALA A 27 -22.11 4.58 -5.63
CA ALA A 27 -22.49 3.19 -5.46
C ALA A 27 -21.25 2.27 -5.46
N PHE A 28 -20.33 2.48 -6.40
CA PHE A 28 -19.09 1.72 -6.50
C PHE A 28 -18.21 1.89 -5.26
N ILE A 29 -18.04 3.12 -4.79
CA ILE A 29 -17.25 3.42 -3.59
C ILE A 29 -17.89 2.82 -2.35
N CYS A 30 -19.22 2.93 -2.20
CA CYS A 30 -19.93 2.34 -1.07
C CYS A 30 -19.81 0.81 -1.07
N ASP A 31 -19.95 0.16 -2.22
CA ASP A 31 -19.81 -1.30 -2.33
C ASP A 31 -18.37 -1.75 -2.05
N ALA A 32 -17.38 -1.08 -2.64
CA ALA A 32 -15.97 -1.37 -2.39
C ALA A 32 -15.61 -1.18 -0.91
N MET A 33 -16.09 -0.10 -0.28
CA MET A 33 -15.89 0.17 1.13
C MET A 33 -16.60 -0.87 2.01
N GLY A 34 -17.82 -1.27 1.66
CA GLY A 34 -18.57 -2.30 2.37
C GLY A 34 -17.88 -3.66 2.32
N LEU A 35 -17.34 -4.03 1.15
CA LEU A 35 -16.53 -5.23 0.99
C LEU A 35 -15.25 -5.16 1.84
N LEU A 36 -14.52 -4.06 1.77
CA LEU A 36 -13.31 -3.85 2.57
C LEU A 36 -13.61 -3.94 4.06
N GLN A 37 -14.67 -3.25 4.53
CA GLN A 37 -15.10 -3.28 5.91
C GLN A 37 -15.50 -4.70 6.34
N SER A 38 -16.22 -5.45 5.50
CA SER A 38 -16.58 -6.84 5.77
C SER A 38 -15.35 -7.73 5.90
N GLN A 39 -14.36 -7.56 5.01
CA GLN A 39 -13.10 -8.29 5.12
C GLN A 39 -12.36 -7.91 6.42
N LEU A 40 -12.26 -6.62 6.74
CA LEU A 40 -11.60 -6.16 7.97
C LEU A 40 -12.31 -6.64 9.24
N MET A 41 -13.65 -6.72 9.26
CA MET A 41 -14.40 -7.25 10.41
C MET A 41 -14.29 -8.77 10.54
N ASN A 42 -14.16 -9.49 9.43
CA ASN A 42 -14.02 -10.96 9.42
C ASN A 42 -12.56 -11.43 9.57
N THR A 43 -11.59 -10.54 9.37
CA THR A 43 -10.18 -10.89 9.52
C THR A 43 -9.84 -11.10 10.98
N ARG A 44 -9.20 -12.24 11.26
CA ARG A 44 -8.75 -12.57 12.61
C ARG A 44 -7.69 -11.52 13.03
N PRO A 45 -7.68 -11.06 14.28
CA PRO A 45 -6.69 -10.09 14.78
C PRO A 45 -5.22 -10.47 14.47
N SER A 46 -4.94 -11.76 14.28
CA SER A 46 -3.64 -12.28 13.85
C SER A 46 -3.18 -11.81 12.46
N LEU A 47 -4.10 -11.56 11.52
CA LEU A 47 -3.74 -11.06 10.19
C LEU A 47 -3.16 -9.64 10.26
N VAL A 48 -3.82 -8.78 11.04
CA VAL A 48 -3.36 -7.39 11.26
C VAL A 48 -1.97 -7.39 11.91
N LEU A 49 -1.77 -8.22 12.92
CA LEU A 49 -0.45 -8.40 13.55
C LEU A 49 0.60 -8.92 12.56
N GLY A 50 0.23 -9.87 11.69
CA GLY A 50 1.11 -10.38 10.64
C GLY A 50 1.53 -9.29 9.64
N MET A 51 0.57 -8.49 9.16
CA MET A 51 0.86 -7.37 8.25
C MET A 51 1.74 -6.32 8.93
N LEU A 52 1.43 -5.97 10.18
CA LEU A 52 2.25 -5.03 10.95
C LEU A 52 3.68 -5.55 11.14
N ALA A 53 3.85 -6.84 11.46
CA ALA A 53 5.15 -7.46 11.59
C ALA A 53 5.92 -7.45 10.26
N MET A 54 5.27 -7.77 9.14
CA MET A 54 5.87 -7.72 7.81
C MET A 54 6.35 -6.31 7.45
N ILE A 55 5.52 -5.28 7.70
CA ILE A 55 5.88 -3.88 7.47
C ILE A 55 7.05 -3.48 8.37
N THR A 56 6.99 -3.81 9.66
CA THR A 56 8.02 -3.45 10.64
C THR A 56 9.35 -4.14 10.35
N LEU A 57 9.32 -5.39 9.87
CA LEU A 57 10.52 -6.17 9.55
C LEU A 57 11.12 -5.83 8.18
N SER A 58 10.37 -5.23 7.26
CA SER A 58 10.84 -4.91 5.91
C SER A 58 12.08 -4.00 5.90
N VAL A 59 12.05 -2.93 6.70
CA VAL A 59 13.13 -1.95 6.83
C VAL A 59 14.38 -2.56 7.49
N PRO A 60 14.30 -3.18 8.69
CA PRO A 60 15.49 -3.78 9.31
C PRO A 60 16.06 -4.93 8.49
N THR A 61 15.24 -5.70 7.76
CA THR A 61 15.72 -6.76 6.87
C THR A 61 16.54 -6.18 5.72
N SER A 62 16.04 -5.14 5.05
CA SER A 62 16.79 -4.48 3.96
C SER A 62 18.07 -3.82 4.47
N ALA A 63 18.03 -3.16 5.63
CA ALA A 63 19.21 -2.57 6.27
C ALA A 63 20.27 -3.63 6.62
N ALA A 64 19.86 -4.79 7.15
CA ALA A 64 20.77 -5.89 7.47
C ALA A 64 21.45 -6.45 6.21
N LEU A 65 20.72 -6.57 5.09
CA LEU A 65 21.30 -7.00 3.82
C LEU A 65 22.34 -6.01 3.29
N ILE A 66 22.03 -4.70 3.31
CA ILE A 66 22.97 -3.66 2.88
C ILE A 66 24.23 -3.68 3.75
N LEU A 67 24.07 -3.76 5.06
CA LEU A 67 25.21 -3.84 5.99
C LEU A 67 26.05 -5.10 5.75
N GLY A 68 25.40 -6.24 5.48
CA GLY A 68 26.07 -7.49 5.14
C GLY A 68 26.96 -7.35 3.90
N HIS A 69 26.41 -6.78 2.82
CA HIS A 69 27.17 -6.50 1.61
C HIS A 69 28.33 -5.52 1.86
N PHE A 70 28.12 -4.51 2.68
CA PHE A 70 29.17 -3.53 3.02
C PHE A 70 30.34 -4.18 3.78
N VAL A 71 30.05 -5.06 4.74
CA VAL A 71 31.08 -5.82 5.47
C VAL A 71 31.84 -6.73 4.52
N GLU A 72 31.16 -7.41 3.61
CA GLU A 72 31.79 -8.28 2.62
C GLU A 72 32.74 -7.50 1.70
N ILE A 73 32.30 -6.36 1.16
CA ILE A 73 33.14 -5.48 0.35
C ILE A 73 34.37 -5.02 1.14
N THR A 74 34.19 -4.64 2.42
CA THR A 74 35.30 -4.21 3.29
C THR A 74 36.32 -5.33 3.48
N LYS A 75 35.87 -6.58 3.66
CA LYS A 75 36.76 -7.75 3.76
C LYS A 75 37.55 -7.98 2.47
N TRP A 76 36.90 -7.88 1.30
CA TRP A 76 37.58 -8.00 0.01
C TRP A 76 38.63 -6.92 -0.20
N VAL A 77 38.30 -5.66 0.11
CA VAL A 77 39.24 -4.53 0.01
C VAL A 77 40.44 -4.77 0.92
N PHE A 78 40.22 -5.16 2.17
CA PHE A 78 41.31 -5.42 3.12
C PHE A 78 42.19 -6.60 2.69
N ALA A 79 41.58 -7.68 2.20
CA ALA A 79 42.32 -8.83 1.66
C ALA A 79 43.14 -8.46 0.41
N GLY A 80 42.59 -7.64 -0.48
CA GLY A 80 43.29 -7.12 -1.66
C GLY A 80 44.46 -6.19 -1.30
N ILE A 81 44.32 -5.38 -0.25
CA ILE A 81 45.41 -4.54 0.28
C ILE A 81 46.50 -5.39 0.95
N HIS A 82 46.17 -6.51 1.59
CA HIS A 82 47.14 -7.41 2.22
C HIS A 82 47.90 -8.30 1.22
N LEU A 83 47.34 -8.53 0.03
CA LEU A 83 47.96 -9.34 -1.03
C LEU A 83 48.89 -8.52 -1.96
N ASN A 84 49.02 -7.21 -1.75
CA ASN A 84 49.85 -6.28 -2.52
C ASN A 84 50.93 -5.65 -1.64
#